data_AF-A0A938BY80-F1
#
_entry.id   AF-A0A938BY80-F1
#
_cell.length_a   1.000
_cell.length_b   1.000
_cell.length_c   1.000
_cell.angle_alpha   90.00
_cell.angle_beta   90.00
_cell.angle_gamma   90.00
#
_symmetry.space_group_name_H-M   'P 1'
#
loop_
_entity.id
_entity.type
_entity.pdbx_description
1 polymer ?
#
loop_
_entity_poly.entity_id
_entity_poly.type
_entity_poly.pdbx_seq_one_letter_code
_entity_poly.pdbx_strand_id
1 'polypeptide(L)'
;SVALQFPDLAVQQLDHAIRKLGLRGVAVGASCAGDEFSDPKFHPFWAKAEELGILVFIHPQSTPELSKRFRGNGWLANTIGNPLDTTICLSHLIFEGTLDRFPGLKICAAHGGGYLPSYAPRSDHACRVGPDQCTPSIQLKKNPTDYLRSLYFDTLVFTPEALRHLAAEVGPSQLVIGTDHPIPWSPDPIGHIMSTPGFSDDQRIAMLGGTAAKLLGIKNE
;
A
#
# COMPACT_ATOMS: atom_id res chain seq x y z
N SER A 1 7.46 -7.89 -11.36
CA SER A 1 8.18 -7.82 -10.07
C SER A 1 9.68 -7.72 -10.35
N VAL A 2 10.48 -7.46 -9.32
CA VAL A 2 11.95 -7.38 -9.38
C VAL A 2 12.57 -8.23 -8.26
N ALA A 3 13.85 -8.58 -8.39
CA ALA A 3 14.57 -9.45 -7.46
C ALA A 3 15.08 -8.68 -6.23
N LEU A 4 14.17 -8.29 -5.33
CA LEU A 4 14.47 -7.45 -4.14
C LEU A 4 15.50 -8.06 -3.18
N GLN A 5 15.68 -9.38 -3.19
CA GLN A 5 16.74 -10.05 -2.44
C GLN A 5 18.15 -9.62 -2.90
N PHE A 6 18.26 -8.98 -4.07
CA PHE A 6 19.47 -8.36 -4.62
C PHE A 6 19.17 -6.89 -5.02
N PRO A 7 19.20 -5.92 -4.08
CA PRO A 7 18.72 -4.55 -4.32
C PRO A 7 19.35 -3.85 -5.54
N ASP A 8 20.65 -4.00 -5.76
CA ASP A 8 21.33 -3.40 -6.92
C ASP A 8 20.81 -3.98 -8.25
N LEU A 9 20.53 -5.29 -8.29
CA LEU A 9 19.91 -5.93 -9.46
C LEU A 9 18.46 -5.49 -9.62
N ALA A 10 17.71 -5.35 -8.52
CA ALA A 10 16.34 -4.86 -8.56
C ALA A 10 16.26 -3.45 -9.16
N VAL A 11 17.22 -2.56 -8.84
CA VAL A 11 17.35 -1.23 -9.43
C VAL A 11 17.59 -1.31 -10.95
N GLN A 12 18.50 -2.17 -11.39
CA GLN A 12 18.78 -2.36 -12.82
C GLN A 12 17.56 -2.92 -13.58
N GLN A 13 16.88 -3.90 -12.99
CA GLN A 13 15.67 -4.49 -13.54
C GLN A 13 14.55 -3.47 -13.65
N LEU A 14 14.40 -2.62 -12.63
CA LEU A 14 13.39 -1.56 -12.62
C LEU A 14 13.65 -0.54 -13.75
N ASP A 15 14.89 -0.06 -13.90
CA ASP A 15 15.25 0.87 -14.97
C ASP A 15 15.01 0.26 -16.36
N HIS A 16 15.44 -0.98 -16.57
CA HIS A 16 15.22 -1.71 -17.82
C HIS A 16 13.72 -1.90 -18.12
N ALA A 17 12.94 -2.36 -17.14
CA ALA A 17 11.52 -2.63 -17.29
C ALA A 17 10.74 -1.38 -17.70
N ILE A 18 11.04 -0.24 -17.08
CA ILE A 18 10.33 1.02 -17.37
C ILE A 18 10.83 1.64 -18.68
N ARG A 19 12.15 1.79 -18.85
CA ARG A 19 12.71 2.55 -19.99
C ARG A 19 12.80 1.75 -21.28
N LYS A 20 12.92 0.43 -21.21
CA LYS A 20 13.12 -0.44 -22.39
C LYS A 20 11.88 -1.26 -22.72
N LEU A 21 11.18 -1.78 -21.71
CA LEU A 21 9.99 -2.61 -21.93
C LEU A 21 8.67 -1.82 -21.88
N GLY A 22 8.70 -0.56 -21.44
CA GLY A 22 7.51 0.28 -21.37
C GLY A 22 6.52 -0.12 -20.28
N LEU A 23 6.96 -0.89 -19.27
CA LEU A 23 6.16 -1.11 -18.07
C LEU A 23 5.95 0.22 -17.33
N ARG A 24 4.88 0.30 -16.54
CA ARG A 24 4.38 1.58 -15.99
C ARG A 24 4.41 1.65 -14.46
N GLY A 25 4.87 0.59 -13.84
CA GLY A 25 4.92 0.39 -12.41
C GLY A 25 5.55 -0.95 -12.07
N VAL A 26 5.65 -1.23 -10.79
CA VAL A 26 6.18 -2.49 -10.27
C VAL A 26 5.30 -3.00 -9.13
N ALA A 27 5.04 -4.30 -9.12
CA ALA A 27 4.44 -4.97 -7.98
C ALA A 27 5.54 -5.67 -7.15
N VAL A 28 5.47 -5.50 -5.84
CA VAL A 28 6.40 -6.06 -4.84
C VAL A 28 5.61 -6.71 -3.71
N GLY A 29 6.30 -7.53 -2.89
CA GLY A 29 5.71 -8.10 -1.67
C GLY A 29 5.41 -7.03 -0.61
N ALA A 30 5.11 -7.45 0.62
CA ALA A 30 5.13 -6.60 1.82
C ALA A 30 6.46 -6.71 2.60
N SER A 31 7.21 -7.80 2.40
CA SER A 31 8.57 -8.01 2.89
C SER A 31 9.40 -8.78 1.85
N CYS A 32 10.71 -8.94 2.08
CA CYS A 32 11.56 -9.77 1.22
C CYS A 32 12.58 -10.55 2.04
N ALA A 33 12.51 -11.89 1.96
CA ALA A 33 13.43 -12.81 2.64
C ALA A 33 13.55 -12.59 4.17
N GLY A 34 12.46 -12.14 4.81
CA GLY A 34 12.41 -11.84 6.24
C GLY A 34 12.76 -10.41 6.60
N ASP A 35 13.16 -9.58 5.65
CA ASP A 35 13.49 -8.18 5.87
C ASP A 35 12.35 -7.25 5.45
N GLU A 36 12.10 -6.23 6.28
CA GLU A 36 11.12 -5.19 6.04
C GLU A 36 11.60 -4.22 4.97
N PHE A 37 10.70 -3.69 4.14
CA PHE A 37 11.12 -2.77 3.07
C PHE A 37 11.62 -1.41 3.54
N SER A 38 11.48 -1.10 4.82
CA SER A 38 12.14 0.04 5.45
C SER A 38 13.63 -0.19 5.71
N ASP A 39 14.15 -1.42 5.58
CA ASP A 39 15.57 -1.69 5.76
C ASP A 39 16.40 -0.83 4.79
N PRO A 40 17.48 -0.16 5.27
CA PRO A 40 18.32 0.70 4.45
C PRO A 40 18.86 0.06 3.17
N LYS A 41 19.00 -1.27 3.12
CA LYS A 41 19.43 -1.99 1.91
C LYS A 41 18.46 -1.81 0.73
N PHE A 42 17.19 -1.49 0.99
CA PHE A 42 16.18 -1.23 -0.04
C PHE A 42 16.09 0.25 -0.43
N HIS A 43 16.79 1.17 0.25
CA HIS A 43 16.83 2.59 -0.12
C HIS A 43 17.20 2.85 -1.59
N PRO A 44 18.16 2.13 -2.22
CA PRO A 44 18.44 2.31 -3.64
C PRO A 44 17.24 1.99 -4.54
N PHE A 45 16.44 0.98 -4.19
CA PHE A 45 15.21 0.65 -4.91
C PHE A 45 14.17 1.77 -4.77
N TRP A 46 13.94 2.28 -3.56
CA TRP A 46 13.02 3.39 -3.32
C TRP A 46 13.45 4.67 -4.04
N ALA A 47 14.74 5.02 -3.97
CA ALA A 47 15.30 6.14 -4.70
C ALA A 47 15.07 6.02 -6.22
N LYS A 48 15.29 4.82 -6.79
CA LYS A 48 15.04 4.58 -8.21
C LYS A 48 13.55 4.65 -8.57
N ALA A 49 12.68 4.10 -7.74
CA ALA A 49 11.23 4.16 -7.97
C ALA A 49 10.71 5.62 -7.95
N GLU A 50 11.21 6.43 -7.02
CA GLU A 50 10.94 7.87 -6.94
C GLU A 50 11.48 8.62 -8.16
N GLU A 51 12.74 8.39 -8.54
CA GLU A 51 13.36 9.00 -9.73
C GLU A 51 12.56 8.72 -11.01
N LEU A 52 12.11 7.48 -11.19
CA LEU A 52 11.31 7.07 -12.35
C LEU A 52 9.86 7.59 -12.25
N GLY A 53 9.41 8.04 -11.07
CA GLY A 53 8.07 8.56 -10.84
C GLY A 53 6.97 7.51 -11.07
N ILE A 54 7.29 6.23 -10.87
CA ILE A 54 6.39 5.10 -11.16
C ILE A 54 5.54 4.70 -9.95
N LEU A 55 4.46 3.97 -10.21
CA LEU A 55 3.66 3.37 -9.14
C LEU A 55 4.30 2.07 -8.64
N VAL A 56 4.47 1.95 -7.32
CA VAL A 56 4.81 0.71 -6.62
C VAL A 56 3.55 0.13 -5.99
N PHE A 57 3.12 -1.05 -6.42
CA PHE A 57 2.02 -1.78 -5.80
C PHE A 57 2.58 -2.77 -4.76
N ILE A 58 2.20 -2.58 -3.50
CA ILE A 58 2.55 -3.47 -2.38
C ILE A 58 1.42 -4.48 -2.23
N HIS A 59 1.74 -5.75 -2.49
CA HIS A 59 0.83 -6.87 -2.28
C HIS A 59 1.39 -7.79 -1.19
N PRO A 60 0.57 -8.26 -0.24
CA PRO A 60 1.06 -9.15 0.81
C PRO A 60 1.54 -10.49 0.22
N GLN A 61 2.49 -11.14 0.89
CA GLN A 61 2.93 -12.48 0.50
C GLN A 61 2.48 -13.51 1.52
N SER A 62 2.77 -13.26 2.80
CA SER A 62 2.39 -14.09 3.94
C SER A 62 3.12 -13.60 5.19
N THR A 63 2.58 -13.93 6.37
CA THR A 63 3.23 -13.80 7.68
C THR A 63 3.58 -15.20 8.23
N PRO A 64 4.64 -15.86 7.72
CA PRO A 64 4.94 -17.27 8.03
C PRO A 64 5.21 -17.53 9.51
N GLU A 65 5.75 -16.55 10.23
CA GLU A 65 5.98 -16.56 11.68
C GLU A 65 4.69 -16.70 12.50
N LEU A 66 3.55 -16.28 11.93
CA LEU A 66 2.23 -16.40 12.56
C LEU A 66 1.44 -17.63 12.07
N SER A 67 2.00 -18.46 11.18
CA SER A 67 1.34 -19.63 10.57
C SER A 67 0.63 -20.55 11.59
N LYS A 68 1.21 -20.75 12.78
CA LYS A 68 0.60 -21.57 13.84
C LYS A 68 -0.72 -20.99 14.36
N ARG A 69 -0.84 -19.66 14.41
CA ARG A 69 -2.04 -18.92 14.87
C ARG A 69 -3.14 -18.87 13.82
N PHE A 70 -2.80 -19.05 12.56
CA PHE A 70 -3.76 -19.04 11.45
C PHE A 70 -4.42 -20.40 11.17
N ARG A 71 -4.04 -21.45 11.91
CA ARG A 71 -4.66 -22.77 11.77
C ARG A 71 -6.10 -22.74 12.29
N GLY A 72 -7.00 -23.44 11.59
CA GLY A 72 -8.41 -23.52 11.93
C GLY A 72 -9.32 -23.20 10.75
N ASN A 73 -10.59 -22.92 11.04
CA ASN A 73 -11.58 -22.52 10.03
C ASN A 73 -11.45 -21.03 9.66
N GLY A 74 -11.96 -20.64 8.48
CA GLY A 74 -12.05 -19.23 8.06
C GLY A 74 -10.86 -18.68 7.27
N TRP A 75 -9.97 -19.56 6.78
CA TRP A 75 -8.82 -19.20 5.95
C TRP A 75 -8.00 -18.03 6.54
N LEU A 76 -7.70 -18.11 7.84
CA LEU A 76 -7.16 -16.99 8.61
C LEU A 76 -5.82 -16.47 8.07
N ALA A 77 -5.03 -17.31 7.40
CA ALA A 77 -3.81 -16.86 6.72
C ALA A 77 -4.10 -15.79 5.64
N ASN A 78 -5.26 -15.86 5.00
CA ASN A 78 -5.72 -14.86 4.04
C ASN A 78 -6.57 -13.78 4.72
N THR A 79 -7.62 -14.16 5.45
CA THR A 79 -8.56 -13.22 6.08
C THR A 79 -7.90 -12.29 7.12
N ILE A 80 -6.82 -12.74 7.76
CA ILE A 80 -6.04 -11.96 8.74
C ILE A 80 -4.60 -11.74 8.27
N GLY A 81 -3.92 -12.81 7.85
CA GLY A 81 -2.48 -12.77 7.58
C GLY A 81 -2.11 -11.80 6.46
N ASN A 82 -2.82 -11.80 5.32
CA ASN A 82 -2.54 -10.93 4.19
C ASN A 82 -2.76 -9.43 4.51
N PRO A 83 -3.93 -8.99 5.03
CA PRO A 83 -4.11 -7.62 5.50
C PRO A 83 -3.10 -7.20 6.57
N LEU A 84 -2.72 -8.11 7.48
CA LEU A 84 -1.73 -7.84 8.51
C LEU A 84 -0.33 -7.59 7.93
N ASP A 85 0.09 -8.39 6.94
CA ASP A 85 1.37 -8.24 6.25
C ASP A 85 1.49 -6.84 5.60
N THR A 86 0.44 -6.41 4.88
CA THR A 86 0.36 -5.02 4.34
C THR A 86 0.41 -3.97 5.45
N THR A 87 -0.29 -4.20 6.57
CA THR A 87 -0.33 -3.27 7.72
C THR A 87 1.06 -3.08 8.32
N ILE A 88 1.81 -4.17 8.49
CA ILE A 88 3.17 -4.18 9.03
C ILE A 88 4.09 -3.40 8.08
N CYS A 89 4.07 -3.73 6.79
CA CYS A 89 4.88 -3.07 5.78
C CYS A 89 4.67 -1.54 5.76
N LEU A 90 3.41 -1.08 5.67
CA LEU A 90 3.10 0.35 5.66
C LEU A 90 3.51 1.03 6.96
N SER A 91 3.32 0.37 8.11
CA SER A 91 3.74 0.89 9.41
C SER A 91 5.27 1.07 9.47
N HIS A 92 6.03 0.11 8.97
CA HIS A 92 7.49 0.23 8.87
C HIS A 92 7.93 1.37 7.95
N LEU A 93 7.32 1.53 6.77
CA LEU A 93 7.63 2.63 5.86
C LEU A 93 7.39 4.02 6.50
N ILE A 94 6.37 4.13 7.36
CA ILE A 94 6.07 5.34 8.13
C ILE A 94 7.08 5.51 9.26
N PHE A 95 7.15 4.57 10.20
CA PHE A 95 7.89 4.73 11.46
C PHE A 95 9.41 4.74 11.29
N GLU A 96 9.95 4.14 10.23
CA GLU A 96 11.38 4.21 9.90
C GLU A 96 11.74 5.46 9.06
N GLY A 97 10.77 6.34 8.79
CA GLY A 97 10.99 7.58 8.04
C GLY A 97 11.29 7.36 6.55
N THR A 98 10.93 6.21 5.99
CA THR A 98 11.16 5.92 4.56
C THR A 98 10.39 6.91 3.68
N LEU A 99 9.13 7.21 4.06
CA LEU A 99 8.30 8.19 3.34
C LEU A 99 8.79 9.63 3.50
N ASP A 100 9.55 9.95 4.55
CA ASP A 100 10.20 11.26 4.70
C ASP A 100 11.46 11.41 3.86
N ARG A 101 12.15 10.29 3.64
CA ARG A 101 13.36 10.20 2.82
C ARG A 101 13.04 10.25 1.33
N PHE A 102 11.93 9.63 0.92
CA PHE A 102 11.47 9.57 -0.47
C PHE A 102 10.02 10.07 -0.59
N PRO A 103 9.78 11.39 -0.39
CA PRO A 103 8.43 11.95 -0.31
C PRO A 103 7.67 11.98 -1.65
N GLY A 104 8.35 11.74 -2.78
CA GLY A 104 7.78 11.65 -4.12
C GLY A 104 7.33 10.25 -4.53
N LEU A 105 7.51 9.25 -3.66
CA LEU A 105 7.04 7.89 -3.92
C LEU A 105 5.54 7.83 -4.17
N LYS A 106 5.15 7.00 -5.14
CA LYS A 106 3.75 6.65 -5.41
C LYS A 106 3.57 5.19 -5.02
N ILE A 107 2.98 4.93 -3.87
CA ILE A 107 2.75 3.57 -3.36
C ILE A 107 1.25 3.31 -3.34
N CYS A 108 0.81 2.20 -3.94
CA CYS A 108 -0.53 1.67 -3.78
C CYS A 108 -0.50 0.40 -2.93
N ALA A 109 -1.29 0.35 -1.87
CA ALA A 109 -1.36 -0.81 -0.99
C ALA A 109 -2.60 -1.66 -1.30
N ALA A 110 -2.40 -2.97 -1.36
CA ALA A 110 -3.47 -3.93 -1.54
C ALA A 110 -4.43 -3.96 -0.34
N HIS A 111 -5.65 -4.42 -0.60
CA HIS A 111 -6.70 -4.72 0.39
C HIS A 111 -7.01 -3.52 1.31
N GLY A 112 -7.16 -2.34 0.70
CA GLY A 112 -7.41 -1.09 1.43
C GLY A 112 -6.28 -0.66 2.38
N GLY A 113 -5.06 -1.19 2.22
CA GLY A 113 -3.96 -0.93 3.17
C GLY A 113 -4.00 -1.82 4.41
N GLY A 114 -4.75 -2.94 4.33
CA GLY A 114 -4.95 -3.86 5.44
C GLY A 114 -5.78 -3.24 6.56
N TYR A 115 -5.29 -3.34 7.79
CA TYR A 115 -5.95 -2.81 8.97
C TYR A 115 -5.47 -1.41 9.36
N LEU A 116 -4.42 -0.89 8.69
CA LEU A 116 -3.81 0.37 9.09
C LEU A 116 -4.80 1.54 9.01
N PRO A 117 -5.53 1.79 7.89
CA PRO A 117 -6.43 2.94 7.85
C PRO A 117 -7.57 2.85 8.87
N SER A 118 -8.08 1.64 9.13
CA SER A 118 -9.18 1.42 10.09
C SER A 118 -8.81 1.70 11.55
N TYR A 119 -7.52 1.82 11.89
CA TYR A 119 -7.07 2.06 13.25
C TYR A 119 -5.87 3.02 13.35
N ALA A 120 -5.72 3.88 12.34
CA ALA A 120 -4.56 4.75 12.18
C ALA A 120 -4.28 5.70 13.37
N PRO A 121 -5.28 6.29 14.07
CA PRO A 121 -5.03 7.20 15.19
C PRO A 121 -4.24 6.57 16.36
N ARG A 122 -4.20 5.23 16.46
CA ARG A 122 -3.33 4.57 17.45
C ARG A 122 -1.86 4.86 17.19
N SER A 123 -1.46 4.97 15.92
CA SER A 123 -0.08 5.21 15.51
C SER A 123 0.42 6.58 15.98
N ASP A 124 -0.43 7.62 15.97
CA ASP A 124 -0.10 8.96 16.45
C ASP A 124 0.23 9.01 17.95
N HIS A 125 -0.26 8.02 18.71
CA HIS A 125 0.02 7.91 20.13
C HIS A 125 1.23 7.03 20.47
N ALA A 126 1.76 6.26 19.51
CA ALA A 126 2.73 5.19 19.78
C ALA A 126 3.97 5.70 20.52
N CYS A 127 4.72 6.66 19.96
CA CYS A 127 5.96 7.15 20.58
C CYS A 127 5.73 8.05 21.81
N ARG A 128 4.52 8.60 21.98
CA ARG A 128 4.14 9.29 23.22
C ARG A 128 3.92 8.31 24.37
N VAL A 129 3.27 7.17 24.09
CA VAL A 129 2.90 6.16 25.08
C VAL A 129 4.07 5.20 25.38
N GLY A 130 4.86 4.86 24.37
CA GLY A 130 6.03 3.98 24.48
C GLY A 130 7.26 4.61 23.86
N PRO A 131 7.82 5.71 24.43
CA PRO A 131 8.98 6.39 23.86
C PRO A 131 10.20 5.47 23.72
N ASP A 132 10.39 4.51 24.64
CA ASP A 132 11.49 3.53 24.59
C ASP A 132 11.36 2.52 23.44
N GLN A 133 10.19 2.45 22.79
CA GLN A 133 9.93 1.60 21.62
C GLN A 133 10.14 2.37 20.31
N CYS A 134 10.54 3.64 20.37
CA CYS A 134 10.79 4.47 19.19
C CYS A 134 12.25 4.91 19.16
N THR A 135 12.86 4.86 17.97
CA THR A 135 14.26 5.25 17.77
C THR A 135 14.40 6.77 17.81
N PRO A 136 15.12 7.38 18.79
CA PRO A 136 15.15 8.84 18.95
C PRO A 136 15.75 9.61 17.76
N SER A 137 16.58 8.95 16.95
CA SER A 137 17.18 9.54 15.74
C SER A 137 16.23 9.56 14.53
N ILE A 138 15.09 8.87 14.60
CA ILE A 138 14.07 8.89 13.55
C ILE A 138 12.96 9.84 14.00
N GLN A 139 12.95 11.03 13.41
CA GLN A 139 11.95 12.06 13.68
C GLN A 139 11.07 12.24 12.45
N LEU A 140 9.81 11.82 12.57
CA LEU A 140 8.82 11.97 11.51
C LEU A 140 8.48 13.45 11.30
N LYS A 141 8.39 13.87 10.03
CA LYS A 141 8.01 15.25 9.67
C LYS A 141 6.52 15.54 9.87
N LYS A 142 5.68 14.50 9.97
CA LYS A 142 4.23 14.58 10.11
C LYS A 142 3.74 13.57 11.15
N ASN A 143 2.46 13.63 11.54
CA ASN A 143 1.88 12.53 12.31
C ASN A 143 1.78 11.27 11.44
N PRO A 144 1.91 10.06 12.00
CA PRO A 144 1.70 8.81 11.28
C PRO A 144 0.44 8.78 10.41
N THR A 145 -0.70 9.28 10.91
CA THR A 145 -1.96 9.39 10.15
C THR A 145 -1.86 10.26 8.90
N ASP A 146 -1.06 11.33 8.91
CA ASP A 146 -0.91 12.24 7.77
C ASP A 146 -0.20 11.59 6.57
N TYR A 147 0.63 10.56 6.81
CA TYR A 147 1.29 9.82 5.74
C TYR A 147 0.30 9.00 4.92
N LEU A 148 -0.84 8.57 5.49
CA LEU A 148 -1.84 7.79 4.76
C LEU A 148 -2.38 8.55 3.55
N ARG A 149 -2.49 9.88 3.66
CA ARG A 149 -2.93 10.75 2.54
C ARG A 149 -1.89 10.89 1.43
N SER A 150 -0.68 10.40 1.63
CA SER A 150 0.40 10.35 0.63
C SER A 150 0.46 8.99 -0.08
N LEU A 151 -0.32 8.00 0.38
CA LEU A 151 -0.39 6.65 -0.16
C LEU A 151 -1.68 6.47 -0.97
N TYR A 152 -1.72 5.45 -1.82
CA TYR A 152 -2.90 5.01 -2.56
C TYR A 152 -3.36 3.64 -2.06
N PHE A 153 -4.64 3.33 -2.24
CA PHE A 153 -5.25 2.12 -1.70
C PHE A 153 -6.25 1.56 -2.70
N ASP A 154 -6.29 0.24 -2.82
CA ASP A 154 -7.39 -0.38 -3.56
C ASP A 154 -8.71 -0.32 -2.77
N THR A 155 -9.84 -0.53 -3.44
CA THR A 155 -11.18 -0.51 -2.82
C THR A 155 -11.64 -1.89 -2.31
N LEU A 156 -10.73 -2.83 -2.06
CA LEU A 156 -11.06 -4.21 -1.67
C LEU A 156 -11.42 -4.33 -0.18
N VAL A 157 -12.46 -3.59 0.23
CA VAL A 157 -12.93 -3.44 1.61
C VAL A 157 -14.38 -3.87 1.82
N PHE A 158 -14.99 -4.47 0.78
CA PHE A 158 -16.24 -5.25 0.79
C PHE A 158 -17.55 -4.54 1.12
N THR A 159 -17.58 -3.52 1.99
CA THR A 159 -18.82 -2.83 2.38
C THR A 159 -18.79 -1.34 2.03
N PRO A 160 -19.96 -0.71 1.76
CA PRO A 160 -20.03 0.74 1.57
C PRO A 160 -19.53 1.54 2.76
N GLU A 161 -19.76 1.06 3.98
CA GLU A 161 -19.26 1.72 5.19
C GLU A 161 -17.75 1.71 5.27
N ALA A 162 -17.11 0.56 5.01
CA ALA A 162 -15.66 0.45 5.01
C ALA A 162 -15.02 1.33 3.93
N LEU A 163 -15.64 1.41 2.74
CA LEU A 163 -15.15 2.28 1.67
C LEU A 163 -15.27 3.77 2.03
N ARG A 164 -16.38 4.20 2.64
CA ARG A 164 -16.53 5.59 3.13
C ARG A 164 -15.52 5.91 4.22
N HIS A 165 -15.30 4.97 5.15
CA HIS A 165 -14.33 5.16 6.22
C HIS A 165 -12.91 5.30 5.65
N LEU A 166 -12.49 4.39 4.77
CA LEU A 166 -11.20 4.47 4.09
C LEU A 166 -11.03 5.82 3.36
N ALA A 167 -12.05 6.26 2.62
CA ALA A 167 -12.03 7.55 1.94
C ALA A 167 -11.94 8.75 2.91
N ALA A 168 -12.52 8.67 4.10
CA ALA A 168 -12.43 9.71 5.12
C ALA A 168 -11.01 9.82 5.70
N GLU A 169 -10.34 8.69 5.90
CA GLU A 169 -8.97 8.63 6.41
C GLU A 169 -7.95 9.14 5.38
N VAL A 170 -8.04 8.62 4.14
CA VAL A 170 -6.99 8.79 3.12
C VAL A 170 -7.32 9.84 2.05
N GLY A 171 -8.60 10.21 1.93
CA GLY A 171 -9.12 11.03 0.85
C GLY A 171 -9.57 10.19 -0.36
N PRO A 172 -10.71 10.52 -1.00
CA PRO A 172 -11.23 9.75 -2.13
C PRO A 172 -10.32 9.77 -3.37
N SER A 173 -9.46 10.78 -3.51
CA SER A 173 -8.46 10.87 -4.59
C SER A 173 -7.34 9.84 -4.48
N GLN A 174 -7.20 9.19 -3.32
CA GLN A 174 -6.19 8.17 -3.06
C GLN A 174 -6.69 6.74 -3.35
N LEU A 175 -7.95 6.60 -3.79
CA LEU A 175 -8.57 5.30 -3.99
C LEU A 175 -8.54 4.86 -5.46
N VAL A 176 -8.27 3.57 -5.67
CA VAL A 176 -8.29 2.90 -6.98
C VAL A 176 -9.10 1.61 -6.90
N ILE A 177 -9.87 1.29 -7.93
CA ILE A 177 -10.60 0.01 -7.96
C ILE A 177 -9.63 -1.17 -7.92
N GLY A 178 -9.92 -2.16 -7.07
CA GLY A 178 -9.23 -3.44 -7.01
C GLY A 178 -10.22 -4.59 -6.97
N THR A 179 -9.88 -5.68 -7.66
CA THR A 179 -10.73 -6.89 -7.73
C THR A 179 -10.03 -8.14 -7.19
N ASP A 180 -8.69 -8.13 -7.15
CA ASP A 180 -7.84 -9.27 -6.77
C ASP A 180 -8.16 -10.54 -7.60
N HIS A 181 -8.57 -10.34 -8.85
CA HIS A 181 -8.73 -11.40 -9.84
C HIS A 181 -7.41 -12.17 -10.01
N PRO A 182 -7.42 -13.52 -10.02
CA PRO A 182 -8.57 -14.41 -10.21
C PRO A 182 -9.30 -14.87 -8.94
N ILE A 183 -8.97 -14.32 -7.76
CA ILE A 183 -9.68 -14.68 -6.53
C ILE A 183 -11.06 -13.99 -6.53
N PRO A 184 -12.17 -14.75 -6.44
CA PRO A 184 -13.52 -14.19 -6.61
C PRO A 184 -14.04 -13.55 -5.31
N TRP A 185 -13.33 -12.55 -4.80
CA TRP A 185 -13.66 -11.85 -3.56
C TRP A 185 -14.96 -11.05 -3.61
N SER A 186 -15.17 -10.35 -4.73
CA SER A 186 -16.36 -9.54 -4.95
C SER A 186 -16.97 -9.89 -6.31
N PRO A 187 -18.28 -10.20 -6.37
CA PRO A 187 -18.96 -10.46 -7.64
C PRO A 187 -19.22 -9.17 -8.44
N ASP A 188 -19.23 -8.00 -7.77
CA ASP A 188 -19.52 -6.71 -8.41
C ASP A 188 -18.72 -5.55 -7.76
N PRO A 189 -17.42 -5.44 -8.06
CA PRO A 189 -16.56 -4.38 -7.52
C PRO A 189 -16.96 -2.98 -8.04
N ILE A 190 -17.54 -2.89 -9.24
CA ILE A 190 -18.02 -1.61 -9.79
C ILE A 190 -19.25 -1.16 -9.03
N GLY A 191 -20.23 -2.05 -8.86
CA GLY A 191 -21.44 -1.79 -8.09
C GLY A 191 -21.15 -1.44 -6.63
N HIS A 192 -20.13 -2.05 -6.01
CA HIS A 192 -19.68 -1.66 -4.66
C HIS A 192 -19.29 -0.18 -4.59
N ILE A 193 -18.47 0.31 -5.53
CA ILE A 193 -18.14 1.74 -5.59
C ILE A 193 -19.40 2.54 -5.90
N MET A 194 -20.16 2.21 -6.96
CA MET A 194 -21.31 2.99 -7.42
C MET A 194 -22.46 3.10 -6.39
N SER A 195 -22.69 2.05 -5.61
CA SER A 195 -23.73 2.01 -4.57
C SER A 195 -23.29 2.69 -3.26
N THR A 196 -22.00 2.94 -3.06
CA THR A 196 -21.51 3.56 -1.83
C THR A 196 -21.93 5.03 -1.77
N PRO A 197 -22.68 5.47 -0.75
CA PRO A 197 -23.17 6.85 -0.68
C PRO A 197 -22.04 7.82 -0.29
N GLY A 198 -22.25 9.12 -0.57
CA GLY A 198 -21.32 10.18 -0.14
C GLY A 198 -20.17 10.48 -1.10
N PHE A 199 -20.09 9.80 -2.25
CA PHE A 199 -19.16 10.14 -3.33
C PHE A 199 -19.85 10.85 -4.48
N SER A 200 -19.21 11.90 -5.00
CA SER A 200 -19.60 12.55 -6.25
C SER A 200 -19.28 11.67 -7.46
N ASP A 201 -19.86 11.99 -8.61
CA ASP A 201 -19.58 11.26 -9.86
C ASP A 201 -18.10 11.37 -10.25
N ASP A 202 -17.47 12.54 -10.08
CA ASP A 202 -16.03 12.73 -10.30
C ASP A 202 -15.17 11.81 -9.42
N GLN A 203 -15.54 11.66 -8.14
CA GLN A 203 -14.85 10.77 -7.22
C GLN A 203 -15.01 9.31 -7.64
N ARG A 204 -16.21 8.89 -8.08
CA ARG A 204 -16.45 7.54 -8.58
C ARG A 204 -15.64 7.26 -9.84
N ILE A 205 -15.60 8.19 -10.80
CA ILE A 205 -14.82 8.08 -12.03
C ILE A 205 -13.32 7.98 -11.71
N ALA A 206 -12.84 8.77 -10.75
CA ALA A 206 -11.47 8.70 -10.28
C ALA A 206 -11.14 7.31 -9.71
N MET A 207 -11.99 6.77 -8.82
CA MET A 207 -11.81 5.44 -8.23
C MET A 207 -11.87 4.32 -9.28
N LEU A 208 -12.83 4.37 -10.20
CA LEU A 208 -13.06 3.33 -11.21
C LEU A 208 -11.97 3.23 -12.28
N GLY A 209 -11.09 4.22 -12.39
CA GLY A 209 -9.96 4.13 -13.30
C GLY A 209 -9.17 5.42 -13.47
N GLY A 210 -9.76 6.60 -13.24
CA GLY A 210 -9.08 7.88 -13.47
C GLY A 210 -7.79 8.05 -12.66
N THR A 211 -7.81 7.67 -11.38
CA THR A 211 -6.63 7.71 -10.50
C THR A 211 -5.57 6.72 -10.98
N ALA A 212 -5.94 5.47 -11.26
CA ALA A 212 -5.00 4.45 -11.75
C ALA A 212 -4.39 4.84 -13.11
N ALA A 213 -5.19 5.38 -14.03
CA ALA A 213 -4.73 5.86 -15.33
C ALA A 213 -3.70 6.97 -15.17
N LYS A 214 -3.94 7.95 -14.29
CA LYS A 214 -2.97 9.01 -13.96
C LYS A 214 -1.67 8.44 -13.39
N LEU A 215 -1.76 7.50 -12.44
CA LEU A 215 -0.58 6.93 -11.77
C LEU A 215 0.28 6.08 -12.71
N LEU A 216 -0.38 5.36 -13.62
CA LEU A 216 0.25 4.50 -14.62
C LEU A 216 0.47 5.24 -15.96
N GLY A 217 0.22 6.55 -16.04
CA GLY A 217 0.36 7.34 -17.28
C GLY A 217 -0.46 6.84 -18.48
N ILE A 218 -1.53 6.08 -18.25
CA ILE A 218 -2.44 5.58 -19.29
C ILE A 218 -3.23 6.78 -19.82
N LYS A 219 -3.30 6.94 -21.14
CA LYS A 219 -4.11 8.00 -21.75
C LYS A 219 -5.57 7.62 -21.61
N ASN A 220 -6.38 8.54 -21.09
CA ASN A 220 -7.84 8.42 -21.18
C ASN A 220 -8.20 8.76 -22.62
N GLU A 221 -8.72 7.78 -23.37
CA GLU A 221 -9.36 8.00 -24.67
C GLU A 221 -10.77 8.56 -24.49
#